data_AF-A0AA36H8H5-F1
#
_entry.id   AF-A0AA36H8H5-F1
#
_cell.length_a   1.000
_cell.length_b   1.000
_cell.length_c   1.000
_cell.angle_alpha   90.00
_cell.angle_beta   90.00
_cell.angle_gamma   90.00
#
_symmetry.space_group_name_H-M   'P 1'
#
loop_
_entity.id
_entity.type
_entity.pdbx_description
1 polymer ?
#
loop_
_entity_poly.entity_id
_entity_poly.type
_entity_poly.pdbx_seq_one_letter_code
_entity_poly.pdbx_strand_id
1 'polypeptide(L)'
;MRQLNAAEAEDAQHMWHKECKYSRRFANITPPFGFCEMKNGNGRIDMLVAGNSFACNQGDVIYKAFKRYARQFNIFCLPRYEMFYPNCPIPFNFTHIVKELKPEVVFMIDRAVITKAPLNVSKPIDEDRAFGLFMKTLILLEKTTRKVYILQALPSCKLGCAHRAVNYLQKGRPLNTMKASLLKCTMMYKGTCRSPRQKADRERREPKYRASPKIVPVGTIKVAAFRSFKHVKFEKVLLDLLEDVTIDSCVRRIRLPFTSCKKSQQSNVAESNMLYRSPIVTLQSGSVLKDGLIEKDEFFFFARHRIWEIGKRCKNCEIVDYMPELVDKKGHYLGYNPETNLMYLNCNNHFNTFGKQRIQIVFDELAKKFTMFTDG
;
A
#
# COMPACT_ATOMS: atom_id res chain seq x y z
N MET A 1 4.31 1.74 29.07
CA MET A 1 3.51 1.42 27.86
C MET A 1 3.13 2.63 27.02
N ARG A 2 2.50 3.67 27.58
CA ARG A 2 2.09 4.89 26.85
C ARG A 2 3.20 5.50 25.97
N GLN A 3 4.39 5.67 26.53
CA GLN A 3 5.54 6.26 25.83
C GLN A 3 6.06 5.36 24.70
N LEU A 4 6.05 4.03 24.87
CA LEU A 4 6.50 3.07 23.85
C LEU A 4 5.57 3.09 22.63
N ASN A 5 4.25 2.98 22.83
CA ASN A 5 3.29 3.06 21.73
C ASN A 5 3.31 4.42 21.01
N ALA A 6 3.64 5.51 21.72
CA ALA A 6 3.79 6.83 21.12
C ALA A 6 5.06 6.94 20.28
N ALA A 7 6.19 6.41 20.75
CA ALA A 7 7.45 6.37 20.01
C ALA A 7 7.33 5.54 18.73
N GLU A 8 6.52 4.47 18.76
CA GLU A 8 6.35 3.53 17.65
C GLU A 8 5.25 3.94 16.64
N ALA A 9 4.57 5.07 16.86
CA ALA A 9 3.43 5.51 16.06
C ALA A 9 3.81 6.07 14.68
N GLU A 10 5.00 6.65 14.54
CA GLU A 10 5.44 7.30 13.31
C GLU A 10 5.81 6.26 12.25
N ASP A 11 5.39 6.50 11.01
CA ASP A 11 5.50 5.52 9.93
C ASP A 11 6.85 5.54 9.21
N ALA A 12 7.37 6.74 8.94
CA ALA A 12 8.57 6.91 8.13
C ALA A 12 9.80 6.19 8.71
N GLN A 13 9.92 6.15 10.05
CA GLN A 13 11.01 5.45 10.74
C GLN A 13 10.97 3.92 10.53
N HIS A 14 9.81 3.34 10.25
CA HIS A 14 9.62 1.89 10.13
C HIS A 14 9.75 1.37 8.69
N MET A 15 9.90 2.26 7.72
CA MET A 15 10.18 1.95 6.32
C MET A 15 11.60 2.37 5.89
N TRP A 16 12.26 3.20 6.68
CA TRP A 16 13.62 3.67 6.38
C TRP A 16 14.68 2.66 6.85
N HIS A 17 15.59 2.32 5.95
CA HIS A 17 16.68 1.38 6.19
C HIS A 17 18.00 2.13 6.22
N LYS A 18 18.66 2.15 7.39
CA LYS A 18 19.93 2.88 7.57
C LYS A 18 21.06 2.34 6.70
N GLU A 19 21.05 1.03 6.44
CA GLU A 19 22.06 0.32 5.64
C GLU A 19 21.76 0.35 4.14
N CYS A 20 20.73 1.10 3.73
CA CYS A 20 20.29 1.15 2.35
C CYS A 20 20.79 2.40 1.61
N LYS A 21 21.29 2.18 0.40
CA LYS A 21 21.48 3.21 -0.61
C LYS A 21 20.23 3.33 -1.47
N TYR A 22 19.45 4.38 -1.23
CA TYR A 22 18.25 4.66 -2.02
C TYR A 22 18.59 5.28 -3.36
N SER A 23 17.85 4.89 -4.41
CA SER A 23 17.96 5.51 -5.73
C SER A 23 16.62 5.56 -6.46
N ARG A 24 16.56 6.43 -7.48
CA ARG A 24 15.39 6.62 -8.36
C ARG A 24 15.50 5.85 -9.67
N ARG A 25 16.40 4.86 -9.74
CA ARG A 25 16.76 4.12 -10.97
C ARG A 25 15.55 3.51 -11.67
N PHE A 26 14.62 2.94 -10.91
CA PHE A 26 13.47 2.20 -11.47
C PHE A 26 12.12 2.91 -11.33
N ALA A 27 12.06 3.95 -10.50
CA ALA A 27 10.87 4.75 -10.28
C ALA A 27 11.29 6.13 -9.75
N ASN A 28 10.76 7.20 -10.34
CA ASN A 28 11.01 8.57 -9.88
C ASN A 28 10.15 8.88 -8.65
N ILE A 29 10.51 8.30 -7.51
CA ILE A 29 9.79 8.43 -6.24
C ILE A 29 10.76 8.74 -5.09
N THR A 30 10.24 9.40 -4.06
CA THR A 30 11.02 9.79 -2.88
C THR A 30 11.19 8.62 -1.92
N PRO A 31 12.40 8.40 -1.39
CA PRO A 31 12.63 7.46 -0.28
C PRO A 31 11.67 7.71 0.90
N PRO A 32 11.28 6.67 1.64
CA PRO A 32 11.81 5.31 1.61
C PRO A 32 11.22 4.41 0.50
N PHE A 33 10.34 4.94 -0.36
CA PHE A 33 9.82 4.19 -1.52
C PHE A 33 10.79 4.19 -2.69
N GLY A 34 10.57 3.29 -3.65
CA GLY A 34 11.39 3.14 -4.84
C GLY A 34 12.42 2.03 -4.67
N PHE A 35 13.62 2.25 -5.19
CA PHE A 35 14.68 1.25 -5.18
C PHE A 35 15.68 1.51 -4.04
N CYS A 36 16.08 0.43 -3.39
CA CYS A 36 16.92 0.42 -2.22
C CYS A 36 17.94 -0.73 -2.34
N GLU A 37 19.22 -0.38 -2.41
CA GLU A 37 20.33 -1.34 -2.42
C GLU A 37 20.83 -1.48 -0.98
N MET A 38 20.58 -2.62 -0.34
CA MET A 38 21.12 -2.88 1.00
C MET A 38 22.62 -3.16 0.91
N LYS A 39 23.33 -2.97 2.02
CA LYS A 39 24.72 -3.37 2.13
C LYS A 39 24.90 -4.85 1.73
N ASN A 40 25.84 -5.09 0.82
CA ASN A 40 26.18 -6.44 0.36
C ASN A 40 26.54 -7.35 1.54
N GLY A 41 26.10 -8.60 1.45
CA GLY A 41 26.50 -9.66 2.36
C GLY A 41 27.71 -10.45 1.83
N ASN A 42 28.08 -11.50 2.57
CA ASN A 42 29.18 -12.39 2.21
C ASN A 42 28.72 -13.62 1.42
N GLY A 43 27.45 -13.67 1.03
CA GLY A 43 26.90 -14.80 0.32
C GLY A 43 27.08 -14.70 -1.19
N ARG A 44 26.37 -15.55 -1.93
CA ARG A 44 26.52 -15.71 -3.39
C ARG A 44 25.24 -15.40 -4.17
N ILE A 45 24.13 -15.21 -3.49
CA ILE A 45 22.80 -15.21 -4.08
C ILE A 45 22.29 -13.78 -4.22
N ASP A 46 21.77 -13.42 -5.38
CA ASP A 46 21.14 -12.12 -5.56
C ASP A 46 19.66 -12.20 -5.18
N MET A 47 19.24 -11.33 -4.26
CA MET A 47 17.91 -11.34 -3.69
C MET A 47 17.18 -10.02 -3.94
N LEU A 48 15.87 -10.10 -4.20
CA LEU A 48 15.00 -8.95 -4.35
C LEU A 48 13.75 -9.10 -3.48
N VAL A 49 13.50 -8.12 -2.60
CA VAL A 49 12.20 -7.94 -1.96
C VAL A 49 11.40 -6.95 -2.79
N ALA A 50 10.24 -7.36 -3.31
CA ALA A 50 9.39 -6.52 -4.14
C ALA A 50 7.95 -6.49 -3.62
N GLY A 51 7.29 -5.35 -3.69
CA GLY A 51 5.90 -5.24 -3.25
C GLY A 51 5.43 -3.81 -3.03
N ASN A 52 4.32 -3.65 -2.34
CA ASN A 52 3.82 -2.34 -1.93
C ASN A 52 4.58 -1.82 -0.69
N SER A 53 3.99 -0.89 0.04
CA SER A 53 4.63 -0.32 1.24
C SER A 53 5.00 -1.36 2.31
N PHE A 54 4.43 -2.58 2.27
CA PHE A 54 4.86 -3.69 3.11
C PHE A 54 6.24 -4.22 2.76
N ALA A 55 6.64 -4.22 1.49
CA ALA A 55 8.00 -4.61 1.10
C ALA A 55 9.05 -3.67 1.69
N CYS A 56 8.83 -2.35 1.65
CA CYS A 56 9.73 -1.42 2.34
C CYS A 56 9.64 -1.54 3.86
N ASN A 57 8.47 -1.82 4.42
CA ASN A 57 8.34 -2.00 5.86
C ASN A 57 9.04 -3.26 6.37
N GLN A 58 9.02 -4.36 5.62
CA GLN A 58 9.52 -5.67 6.10
C GLN A 58 10.85 -6.08 5.46
N GLY A 59 11.34 -5.33 4.49
CA GLY A 59 12.60 -5.65 3.80
C GLY A 59 13.79 -5.79 4.75
N ASP A 60 13.84 -5.06 5.87
CA ASP A 60 14.90 -5.24 6.88
C ASP A 60 14.78 -6.54 7.67
N VAL A 61 13.56 -7.00 7.93
CA VAL A 61 13.30 -8.28 8.63
C VAL A 61 13.86 -9.43 7.79
N ILE A 62 13.55 -9.41 6.49
CA ILE A 62 14.04 -10.41 5.54
C ILE A 62 15.56 -10.27 5.37
N TYR A 63 16.07 -9.04 5.21
CA TYR A 63 17.51 -8.80 5.10
C TYR A 63 18.27 -9.36 6.31
N LYS A 64 17.80 -9.12 7.54
CA LYS A 64 18.46 -9.64 8.76
C LYS A 64 18.57 -11.16 8.75
N ALA A 65 17.52 -11.86 8.31
CA ALA A 65 17.50 -13.31 8.22
C ALA A 65 18.38 -13.86 7.08
N PHE A 66 18.39 -13.19 5.92
CA PHE A 66 18.99 -13.72 4.69
C PHE A 66 20.34 -13.10 4.29
N LYS A 67 20.82 -12.03 4.95
CA LYS A 67 22.05 -11.31 4.58
C LYS A 67 23.28 -12.20 4.44
N ARG A 68 23.34 -13.31 5.18
CA ARG A 68 24.48 -14.24 5.11
C ARG A 68 24.57 -14.98 3.76
N TYR A 69 23.46 -15.13 3.06
CA TYR A 69 23.40 -15.77 1.73
C TYR A 69 23.42 -14.76 0.59
N ALA A 70 23.06 -13.51 0.89
CA ALA A 70 22.95 -12.49 -0.12
C ALA A 70 24.33 -11.99 -0.55
N ARG A 71 24.60 -12.02 -1.85
CA ARG A 71 25.67 -11.23 -2.47
C ARG A 71 25.17 -9.81 -2.67
N GLN A 72 24.03 -9.68 -3.33
CA GLN A 72 23.25 -8.45 -3.45
C GLN A 72 21.88 -8.63 -2.81
N PHE A 73 21.42 -7.63 -2.07
CA PHE A 73 20.08 -7.64 -1.49
C PHE A 73 19.39 -6.32 -1.79
N ASN A 74 18.37 -6.39 -2.63
CA ASN A 74 17.68 -5.22 -3.14
C ASN A 74 16.25 -5.20 -2.62
N ILE A 75 15.73 -4.02 -2.36
CA ILE A 75 14.32 -3.79 -1.99
C ILE A 75 13.74 -2.83 -3.03
N PHE A 76 12.63 -3.22 -3.64
CA PHE A 76 11.84 -2.35 -4.50
C PHE A 76 10.42 -2.27 -3.94
N CYS A 77 9.94 -1.06 -3.69
CA CYS A 77 8.56 -0.92 -3.25
C CYS A 77 7.85 0.33 -3.76
N LEU A 78 6.52 0.24 -3.86
CA LEU A 78 5.65 1.36 -4.21
C LEU A 78 4.59 1.61 -3.13
N PRO A 79 4.17 2.87 -2.90
CA PRO A 79 3.14 3.16 -1.94
C PRO A 79 1.78 2.64 -2.45
N ARG A 80 1.14 1.74 -1.69
CA ARG A 80 -0.23 1.21 -1.92
C ARG A 80 -0.42 0.24 -3.09
N TYR A 81 0.45 0.24 -4.11
CA TYR A 81 0.25 -0.57 -5.31
C TYR A 81 0.87 -1.95 -5.18
N GLU A 82 0.03 -2.98 -5.27
CA GLU A 82 0.48 -4.37 -5.38
C GLU A 82 1.26 -4.57 -6.69
N MET A 83 2.39 -5.27 -6.64
CA MET A 83 3.26 -5.46 -7.82
C MET A 83 2.57 -6.22 -8.95
N PHE A 84 1.55 -7.00 -8.58
CA PHE A 84 0.75 -7.82 -9.47
C PHE A 84 -0.36 -7.06 -10.20
N TYR A 85 -0.53 -5.75 -9.96
CA TYR A 85 -1.63 -4.97 -10.51
C TYR A 85 -1.15 -3.82 -11.40
N PRO A 86 -1.63 -3.71 -12.66
CA PRO A 86 -1.07 -2.80 -13.65
C PRO A 86 -1.50 -1.34 -13.50
N ASN A 87 -2.53 -1.01 -12.70
CA ASN A 87 -3.03 0.37 -12.62
C ASN A 87 -2.29 1.18 -11.54
N CYS A 88 -0.97 1.23 -11.65
CA CYS A 88 -0.16 2.17 -10.88
C CYS A 88 0.01 3.47 -11.70
N PRO A 89 -0.33 4.65 -11.14
CA PRO A 89 -0.06 5.94 -11.80
C PRO A 89 1.41 6.31 -11.76
N ILE A 90 2.23 5.58 -11.00
CA ILE A 90 3.67 5.78 -10.93
C ILE A 90 4.27 4.95 -12.06
N PRO A 91 4.98 5.57 -13.02
CA PRO A 91 5.60 4.82 -14.10
C PRO A 91 6.71 3.94 -13.53
N PHE A 92 6.55 2.63 -13.68
CA PHE A 92 7.58 1.63 -13.38
C PHE A 92 7.36 0.42 -14.29
N ASN A 93 8.42 -0.35 -14.52
CA ASN A 93 8.36 -1.58 -15.29
C ASN A 93 8.98 -2.71 -14.48
N PHE A 94 8.13 -3.52 -13.85
CA PHE A 94 8.59 -4.63 -13.01
C PHE A 94 9.42 -5.66 -13.79
N THR A 95 9.02 -5.94 -15.04
CA THR A 95 9.77 -6.83 -15.93
C THR A 95 11.18 -6.32 -16.18
N HIS A 96 11.36 -5.01 -16.37
CA HIS A 96 12.67 -4.39 -16.53
C HIS A 96 13.52 -4.57 -15.27
N ILE A 97 12.96 -4.32 -14.08
CA ILE A 97 13.65 -4.49 -12.80
C ILE A 97 14.18 -5.93 -12.65
N VAL A 98 13.32 -6.93 -12.87
CA VAL A 98 13.69 -8.33 -12.72
C VAL A 98 14.74 -8.75 -13.76
N LYS A 99 14.62 -8.29 -15.01
CA LYS A 99 15.59 -8.61 -16.07
C LYS A 99 16.96 -7.96 -15.87
N GLU A 100 16.98 -6.76 -15.30
CA GLU A 100 18.21 -6.01 -15.06
C GLU A 100 18.94 -6.51 -13.81
N LEU A 101 18.21 -6.73 -12.72
CA LEU A 101 18.79 -7.20 -11.46
C LEU A 101 19.08 -8.71 -11.48
N LYS A 102 18.36 -9.48 -12.29
CA LYS A 102 18.45 -10.95 -12.39
C LYS A 102 18.50 -11.64 -11.01
N PRO A 103 17.54 -11.35 -10.10
CA PRO A 103 17.55 -11.95 -8.79
C PRO A 103 17.32 -13.46 -8.90
N GLU A 104 18.08 -14.24 -8.13
CA GLU A 104 17.87 -15.67 -8.02
C GLU A 104 16.72 -15.99 -7.06
N VAL A 105 16.53 -15.15 -6.04
CA VAL A 105 15.45 -15.29 -5.06
C VAL A 105 14.63 -14.00 -4.99
N VAL A 106 13.31 -14.12 -5.08
CA VAL A 106 12.40 -12.98 -4.97
C VAL A 106 11.43 -13.18 -3.80
N PHE A 107 11.29 -12.16 -2.96
CA PHE A 107 10.26 -12.07 -1.93
C PHE A 107 9.18 -11.09 -2.37
N MET A 108 8.01 -11.59 -2.74
CA MET A 108 6.83 -10.80 -3.09
C MET A 108 6.05 -10.47 -1.83
N ILE A 109 6.28 -9.27 -1.29
CA ILE A 109 5.75 -8.80 -0.01
C ILE A 109 4.72 -7.70 -0.24
N ASP A 110 3.49 -8.13 -0.53
CA ASP A 110 2.36 -7.26 -0.77
C ASP A 110 1.35 -7.36 0.36
N ARG A 111 0.96 -6.22 0.96
CA ARG A 111 -0.31 -6.17 1.69
C ARG A 111 -1.44 -6.28 0.69
N ALA A 112 -2.20 -7.38 0.75
CA ALA A 112 -3.37 -7.60 -0.08
C ALA A 112 -4.39 -6.44 0.04
N VAL A 113 -4.68 -5.75 -1.06
CA VAL A 113 -5.71 -4.70 -1.14
C VAL A 113 -6.68 -4.98 -2.27
N ILE A 114 -6.20 -5.04 -3.51
CA ILE A 114 -7.00 -5.30 -4.70
C ILE A 114 -7.31 -6.79 -4.79
N THR A 115 -6.38 -7.64 -4.38
CA THR A 115 -6.56 -9.09 -4.28
C THR A 115 -7.64 -9.50 -3.27
N LYS A 116 -8.17 -8.57 -2.46
CA LYS A 116 -9.35 -8.77 -1.61
C LYS A 116 -10.67 -8.49 -2.32
N ALA A 117 -10.66 -8.09 -3.58
CA ALA A 117 -11.90 -7.91 -4.35
C ALA A 117 -12.78 -9.18 -4.25
N PRO A 118 -14.11 -9.03 -4.18
CA PRO A 118 -15.02 -10.16 -4.08
C PRO A 118 -14.69 -11.24 -5.12
N LEU A 119 -14.63 -12.49 -4.70
CA LEU A 119 -14.41 -13.63 -5.58
C LEU A 119 -15.75 -14.34 -5.81
N ASN A 120 -16.08 -14.58 -7.08
CA ASN A 120 -17.20 -15.45 -7.40
C ASN A 120 -16.75 -16.90 -7.31
N VAL A 121 -17.00 -17.53 -6.16
CA VAL A 121 -16.61 -18.92 -5.88
C VAL A 121 -17.37 -19.95 -6.70
N SER A 122 -18.44 -19.57 -7.39
CA SER A 122 -19.19 -20.45 -8.29
C SER A 122 -18.55 -20.58 -9.68
N LYS A 123 -17.51 -19.78 -9.97
CA LYS A 123 -16.78 -19.80 -11.24
C LYS A 123 -15.36 -20.33 -11.07
N PRO A 124 -14.75 -20.91 -12.12
CA PRO A 124 -13.33 -21.24 -12.11
C PRO A 124 -12.46 -20.02 -11.77
N ILE A 125 -11.43 -20.22 -10.95
CA ILE A 125 -10.56 -19.12 -10.54
C ILE A 125 -9.79 -18.48 -11.70
N ASP A 126 -9.61 -19.21 -12.81
CA ASP A 126 -8.99 -18.70 -14.03
C ASP A 126 -9.80 -17.59 -14.73
N GLU A 127 -11.10 -17.50 -14.44
CA GLU A 127 -11.94 -16.38 -14.90
C GLU A 127 -11.79 -15.13 -14.02
N ASP A 128 -11.17 -15.25 -12.84
CA ASP A 128 -11.00 -14.12 -11.93
C ASP A 128 -9.93 -13.16 -12.44
N ARG A 129 -10.33 -11.91 -12.70
CA ARG A 129 -9.46 -10.87 -13.24
C ARG A 129 -8.24 -10.59 -12.34
N ALA A 130 -8.44 -10.55 -11.02
CA ALA A 130 -7.35 -10.26 -10.09
C ALA A 130 -6.32 -11.40 -10.06
N PHE A 131 -6.80 -12.65 -10.08
CA PHE A 131 -5.98 -13.84 -10.18
C PHE A 131 -5.20 -13.88 -11.50
N GLY A 132 -5.84 -13.63 -12.65
CA GLY A 132 -5.18 -13.62 -13.95
C GLY A 132 -4.05 -12.58 -14.05
N LEU A 133 -4.18 -11.41 -13.41
CA LEU A 133 -3.12 -10.41 -13.33
C LEU A 133 -1.95 -10.89 -12.46
N PHE A 134 -2.26 -11.56 -11.36
CA PHE A 134 -1.25 -12.16 -10.49
C PHE A 134 -0.43 -13.23 -11.21
N MET A 135 -1.13 -14.12 -11.94
CA MET A 135 -0.50 -15.19 -12.73
C MET A 135 0.45 -14.65 -13.82
N LYS A 136 0.15 -13.52 -14.46
CA LYS A 136 1.05 -12.91 -15.46
C LYS A 136 2.43 -12.56 -14.89
N THR A 137 2.44 -11.96 -13.70
CA THR A 137 3.69 -11.60 -13.00
C THR A 137 4.41 -12.84 -12.48
N LEU A 138 3.65 -13.82 -11.99
CA LEU A 138 4.17 -15.08 -11.51
C LEU A 138 4.91 -15.86 -12.60
N ILE A 139 4.33 -15.95 -13.80
CA ILE A 139 4.94 -16.63 -14.96
C ILE A 139 6.28 -15.99 -15.34
N LEU A 140 6.40 -14.66 -15.21
CA LEU A 140 7.67 -13.97 -15.40
C LEU A 140 8.70 -14.40 -14.34
N LEU A 141 8.31 -14.38 -13.06
CA LEU A 141 9.21 -14.70 -11.94
C LEU A 141 9.64 -16.17 -11.97
N GLU A 142 8.73 -17.10 -12.24
CA GLU A 142 9.03 -18.53 -12.34
C GLU A 142 10.07 -18.82 -13.42
N LYS A 143 10.06 -18.08 -14.53
CA LYS A 143 11.05 -18.22 -15.62
C LYS A 143 12.40 -17.58 -15.33
N THR A 144 12.45 -16.59 -14.45
CA THR A 144 13.64 -15.72 -14.30
C THR A 144 14.35 -15.89 -12.96
N THR A 145 13.72 -16.58 -12.01
CA THR A 145 14.19 -16.72 -10.64
C THR A 145 14.22 -18.19 -10.26
N ARG A 146 15.09 -18.58 -9.32
CA ARG A 146 15.19 -19.95 -8.82
C ARG A 146 14.15 -20.24 -7.74
N LYS A 147 13.79 -19.24 -6.95
CA LYS A 147 12.81 -19.37 -5.85
C LYS A 147 12.03 -18.07 -5.67
N VAL A 148 10.72 -18.19 -5.44
CA VAL A 148 9.83 -17.06 -5.14
C VAL A 148 9.12 -17.29 -3.81
N TYR A 149 9.30 -16.40 -2.86
CA TYR A 149 8.51 -16.38 -1.63
C TYR A 149 7.36 -15.40 -1.79
N ILE A 150 6.13 -15.84 -1.52
CA ILE A 150 4.94 -14.99 -1.66
C ILE A 150 4.30 -14.82 -0.29
N LEU A 151 4.21 -13.58 0.18
CA LEU A 151 3.51 -13.28 1.41
C LEU A 151 2.03 -13.63 1.26
N GLN A 152 1.54 -14.48 2.17
CA GLN A 152 0.13 -14.72 2.33
C GLN A 152 -0.57 -13.44 2.83
N ALA A 153 -1.81 -13.23 2.38
CA ALA A 153 -2.57 -12.08 2.80
C ALA A 153 -2.73 -12.07 4.35
N LEU A 154 -2.96 -10.88 4.89
CA LEU A 154 -3.38 -10.67 6.28
C LEU A 154 -4.75 -10.02 6.34
N PRO A 155 -5.49 -10.16 7.45
CA PRO A 155 -6.67 -9.34 7.68
C PRO A 155 -6.29 -7.85 7.70
N SER A 156 -7.10 -7.00 7.06
CA SER A 156 -6.80 -5.56 6.97
C SER A 156 -7.44 -4.80 8.12
N CYS A 157 -6.66 -3.91 8.74
CA CYS A 157 -7.21 -2.89 9.62
C CYS A 157 -7.95 -1.83 8.76
N LYS A 158 -9.18 -1.46 9.14
CA LYS A 158 -9.88 -0.34 8.46
C LYS A 158 -9.01 0.92 8.54
N LEU A 159 -8.97 1.69 7.44
CA LEU A 159 -8.18 2.91 7.38
C LEU A 159 -8.54 3.85 8.54
N GLY A 160 -7.52 4.31 9.28
CA GLY A 160 -7.67 5.20 10.44
C GLY A 160 -7.95 4.50 11.77
N CYS A 161 -8.19 3.18 11.81
CA CYS A 161 -8.35 2.43 13.06
C CYS A 161 -7.06 2.41 13.88
N ALA A 162 -5.91 2.08 13.27
CA ALA A 162 -4.64 2.10 13.99
C ALA A 162 -4.31 3.51 14.52
N HIS A 163 -4.57 4.57 13.74
CA HIS A 163 -4.42 5.94 14.22
C HIS A 163 -5.29 6.24 15.46
N ARG A 164 -6.56 5.83 15.47
CA ARG A 164 -7.45 6.00 16.64
C ARG A 164 -6.96 5.20 17.84
N ALA A 165 -6.48 3.98 17.61
CA ALA A 165 -5.93 3.11 18.64
C ALA A 165 -4.70 3.73 19.30
N VAL A 166 -3.74 4.20 18.50
CA VAL A 166 -2.56 4.93 18.98
C VAL A 166 -2.98 6.14 19.80
N ASN A 167 -3.93 6.96 19.31
CA ASN A 167 -4.42 8.13 20.05
C ASN A 167 -5.10 7.76 21.38
N TYR A 168 -5.80 6.63 21.43
CA TYR A 168 -6.43 6.12 22.65
C TYR A 168 -5.37 5.69 23.68
N LEU A 169 -4.34 4.96 23.23
CA LEU A 169 -3.20 4.55 24.04
C LEU A 169 -2.36 5.72 24.54
N GLN A 170 -2.18 6.76 23.72
CA GLN A 170 -1.50 7.99 24.09
C GLN A 170 -2.22 8.76 25.20
N LYS A 171 -3.48 8.45 25.50
CA LYS A 171 -4.21 8.98 26.66
C LYS A 171 -4.06 8.12 27.92
N GLY A 172 -3.20 7.10 27.88
CA GLY A 172 -2.95 6.18 28.99
C GLY A 172 -4.04 5.12 29.18
N ARG A 173 -4.94 4.95 28.20
CA ARG A 173 -6.06 4.01 28.30
C ARG A 173 -5.74 2.70 27.56
N PRO A 174 -5.91 1.53 28.19
CA PRO A 174 -5.68 0.24 27.52
C PRO A 174 -6.67 -0.05 26.39
N LEU A 175 -6.22 -0.61 25.26
CA LEU A 175 -7.09 -0.86 24.10
C LEU A 175 -8.21 -1.86 24.38
N ASN A 176 -7.98 -2.82 25.27
CA ASN A 176 -9.02 -3.75 25.72
C ASN A 176 -10.16 -3.07 26.50
N THR A 177 -10.03 -1.80 26.90
CA THR A 177 -11.10 -0.99 27.52
C THR A 177 -11.78 -0.05 26.53
N MET A 178 -11.28 0.04 25.30
CA MET A 178 -11.85 0.90 24.28
C MET A 178 -13.22 0.33 23.87
N LYS A 179 -14.26 1.17 23.84
CA LYS A 179 -15.57 0.76 23.32
C LYS A 179 -15.51 0.64 21.80
N ALA A 180 -16.12 -0.40 21.22
CA ALA A 180 -16.18 -0.59 19.77
C ALA A 180 -16.81 0.63 19.06
N SER A 181 -17.76 1.30 19.72
CA SER A 181 -18.38 2.55 19.23
C SER A 181 -17.41 3.72 19.06
N LEU A 182 -16.24 3.72 19.74
CA LEU A 182 -15.18 4.71 19.55
C LEU A 182 -14.32 4.41 18.32
N LEU A 183 -14.36 3.16 17.85
CA LEU A 183 -13.68 2.66 16.64
C LEU A 183 -14.56 2.86 15.39
N LYS A 184 -15.18 4.04 15.22
CA LYS A 184 -15.87 4.41 13.97
C LYS A 184 -14.85 4.76 12.89
N CYS A 185 -14.22 3.76 12.28
CA CYS A 185 -13.20 3.98 11.24
C CYS A 185 -13.86 4.40 9.92
N THR A 186 -13.92 5.70 9.68
CA THR A 186 -14.22 6.28 8.36
C THR A 186 -12.92 6.44 7.57
N MET A 187 -12.96 6.24 6.25
CA MET A 187 -11.84 6.48 5.34
C MET A 187 -11.34 7.93 5.45
N MET A 188 -10.42 8.21 6.36
CA MET A 188 -9.79 9.52 6.47
C MET A 188 -8.58 9.58 5.56
N TYR A 189 -8.75 10.17 4.37
CA TYR A 189 -7.67 10.49 3.45
C TYR A 189 -6.81 11.71 3.88
N LYS A 190 -7.00 12.28 5.08
CA LYS A 190 -6.37 13.58 5.47
C LYS A 190 -5.88 13.70 6.92
N GLY A 191 -5.37 12.63 7.52
CA GLY A 191 -4.72 12.71 8.85
C GLY A 191 -3.25 12.34 8.79
N THR A 192 -2.34 13.31 8.91
CA THR A 192 -0.95 13.00 9.29
C THR A 192 -0.88 12.87 10.80
N CYS A 193 -0.32 11.77 11.32
CA CYS A 193 0.03 11.65 12.74
C CYS A 193 1.09 12.71 13.03
N ARG A 194 0.71 13.79 13.71
CA ARG A 194 1.66 14.81 14.17
C ARG A 194 1.79 14.69 15.67
N SER A 195 3.02 14.63 16.14
CA SER A 195 3.28 14.73 17.58
C SER A 195 2.80 16.10 18.10
N PRO A 196 2.45 16.23 19.39
CA PRO A 196 2.11 17.52 20.00
C PRO A 196 3.19 18.60 19.77
N ARG A 197 4.47 18.21 19.66
CA ARG A 197 5.59 19.09 19.30
C ARG A 197 5.47 19.66 17.88
N GLN A 198 5.18 18.81 16.89
CA GLN A 198 5.02 19.22 15.48
C GLN A 198 3.79 20.11 15.24
N LYS A 199 2.78 20.04 16.14
CA LYS A 199 1.62 20.93 16.09
C LYS A 199 1.96 22.33 16.63
N ALA A 200 2.73 22.41 17.72
CA ALA A 200 3.15 23.66 18.33
C ALA A 200 4.09 24.50 17.44
N ASP A 201 4.97 23.86 16.67
CA ASP A 201 5.89 24.58 15.77
C ASP A 201 5.20 25.23 14.55
N ARG A 202 4.02 24.71 14.17
CA ARG A 202 3.24 25.26 13.05
C ARG A 202 2.34 26.40 13.50
N GLU A 203 1.76 26.31 14.70
CA GLU A 203 0.97 27.40 15.30
C GLU A 203 1.82 28.66 15.57
N ARG A 204 3.14 28.52 15.69
CA ARG A 204 4.07 29.68 15.71
C ARG A 204 4.40 30.28 14.34
N ARG A 205 4.07 29.61 13.23
CA ARG A 205 4.49 30.00 11.86
C ARG A 205 3.35 30.45 10.95
N GLU A 206 2.09 30.51 11.41
CA GLU A 206 1.01 31.10 10.62
C GLU A 206 0.89 32.61 10.88
N PRO A 207 0.99 33.48 9.86
CA PRO A 207 0.71 34.90 10.01
C PRO A 207 -0.79 35.12 10.16
N LYS A 208 -1.20 35.83 11.23
CA LYS A 208 -2.58 36.32 11.40
C LYS A 208 -2.89 37.36 10.30
N TYR A 209 -3.68 37.00 9.30
CA TYR A 209 -4.17 37.96 8.30
C TYR A 209 -5.32 38.81 8.88
N ARG A 210 -5.15 40.14 8.82
CA ARG A 210 -6.16 41.18 9.10
C ARG A 210 -7.18 41.29 7.97
N ALA A 211 -8.36 41.80 8.31
CA ALA A 211 -9.55 41.98 7.48
C ALA A 211 -9.36 42.79 6.19
N SER A 212 -10.11 42.41 5.15
CA SER A 212 -10.19 43.07 3.83
C SER A 212 -11.10 44.33 3.82
N PRO A 213 -10.86 45.32 2.95
CA PRO A 213 -11.84 46.36 2.61
C PRO A 213 -12.64 46.08 1.32
N LYS A 214 -13.73 46.84 1.17
CA LYS A 214 -14.88 46.75 0.26
C LYS A 214 -14.55 46.84 -1.25
N ILE A 215 -15.37 46.20 -2.10
CA ILE A 215 -15.35 46.32 -3.58
C ILE A 215 -16.61 47.07 -4.07
N VAL A 216 -16.40 47.94 -5.07
CA VAL A 216 -17.38 48.79 -5.81
C VAL A 216 -17.72 48.13 -7.18
N PRO A 217 -18.91 48.30 -7.80
CA PRO A 217 -19.31 47.54 -8.99
C PRO A 217 -19.15 48.30 -10.32
N VAL A 218 -18.74 47.59 -11.37
CA VAL A 218 -18.88 47.92 -12.82
C VAL A 218 -18.86 46.57 -13.56
N GLY A 219 -19.58 46.23 -14.63
CA GLY A 219 -20.54 46.85 -15.54
C GLY A 219 -20.77 45.81 -16.65
N THR A 220 -21.98 45.77 -17.23
CA THR A 220 -22.49 44.71 -18.13
C THR A 220 -22.02 44.86 -19.57
N ILE A 221 -21.67 43.76 -20.26
CA ILE A 221 -21.53 43.72 -21.73
C ILE A 221 -22.44 42.62 -22.30
N LYS A 222 -23.29 43.01 -23.26
CA LYS A 222 -24.20 42.14 -24.04
C LYS A 222 -23.43 41.48 -25.20
N VAL A 223 -23.78 40.24 -25.53
CA VAL A 223 -23.40 39.60 -26.81
C VAL A 223 -24.66 39.15 -27.53
N ALA A 224 -24.76 39.56 -28.79
CA ALA A 224 -25.85 39.27 -29.71
C ALA A 224 -25.70 37.89 -30.36
N ALA A 225 -26.84 37.34 -30.77
CA ALA A 225 -27.02 36.02 -31.37
C ALA A 225 -26.60 35.95 -32.85
N PHE A 226 -26.22 34.76 -33.34
CA PHE A 226 -26.57 34.29 -34.69
C PHE A 226 -26.72 32.75 -34.76
N ARG A 227 -27.54 32.36 -35.74
CA ARG A 227 -28.33 31.13 -35.94
C ARG A 227 -27.60 29.92 -36.54
N SER A 228 -28.01 28.72 -36.10
CA SER A 228 -28.42 27.51 -36.87
C SER A 228 -27.59 26.99 -38.06
N PHE A 229 -27.16 25.72 -38.00
CA PHE A 229 -27.35 24.72 -39.07
C PHE A 229 -27.55 23.31 -38.48
N LYS A 230 -28.47 22.55 -39.10
CA LYS A 230 -28.88 21.18 -38.77
C LYS A 230 -28.18 20.14 -39.67
N HIS A 231 -28.13 18.90 -39.17
CA HIS A 231 -28.00 17.59 -39.87
C HIS A 231 -26.70 17.24 -40.59
N VAL A 232 -25.90 16.33 -40.01
CA VAL A 232 -25.29 15.17 -40.70
C VAL A 232 -25.13 14.01 -39.68
N LYS A 233 -25.60 12.81 -40.03
CA LYS A 233 -25.33 11.53 -39.35
C LYS A 233 -23.98 10.98 -39.83
N PHE A 234 -23.15 10.43 -38.96
CA PHE A 234 -22.10 9.48 -39.35
C PHE A 234 -21.94 8.36 -38.31
N GLU A 235 -22.32 7.16 -38.71
CA GLU A 235 -21.87 5.90 -38.14
C GLU A 235 -20.60 5.46 -38.86
N LYS A 236 -19.64 4.96 -38.07
CA LYS A 236 -18.61 3.95 -38.40
C LYS A 236 -17.46 4.35 -39.35
N VAL A 237 -16.33 3.68 -39.09
CA VAL A 237 -15.02 3.70 -39.77
C VAL A 237 -14.06 4.76 -39.22
N LEU A 238 -13.11 4.34 -38.37
CA LEU A 238 -11.69 4.25 -38.74
C LEU A 238 -10.86 3.82 -37.50
N LEU A 239 -10.68 2.50 -37.36
CA LEU A 239 -9.38 1.96 -36.97
C LEU A 239 -8.42 2.32 -38.12
N ASP A 240 -7.18 2.61 -37.78
CA ASP A 240 -6.09 3.07 -38.65
C ASP A 240 -6.04 4.59 -38.81
N LEU A 241 -5.44 5.26 -37.82
CA LEU A 241 -4.52 6.37 -38.07
C LEU A 241 -3.79 6.73 -36.76
N LEU A 242 -2.47 6.61 -36.84
CA LEU A 242 -1.43 7.26 -36.02
C LEU A 242 -0.83 6.45 -34.86
N GLU A 243 0.04 5.52 -35.27
CA GLU A 243 1.43 5.47 -34.80
C GLU A 243 2.10 6.87 -34.79
N ASP A 244 3.13 6.99 -33.97
CA ASP A 244 4.13 8.08 -33.91
C ASP A 244 3.69 9.48 -33.48
N VAL A 245 3.94 9.82 -32.20
CA VAL A 245 4.62 11.10 -31.86
C VAL A 245 5.45 10.93 -30.57
N THR A 246 6.77 10.95 -30.74
CA THR A 246 7.76 11.36 -29.73
C THR A 246 7.65 12.86 -29.46
N ILE A 247 7.64 13.30 -28.19
CA ILE A 247 7.95 14.71 -27.86
C ILE A 247 8.89 14.76 -26.66
N ASP A 248 10.11 15.18 -26.95
CA ASP A 248 11.03 15.80 -26.03
C ASP A 248 10.78 17.33 -26.00
N SER A 249 11.08 17.95 -24.86
CA SER A 249 11.14 19.40 -24.59
C SER A 249 9.82 20.21 -24.60
N CYS A 250 9.44 20.81 -23.47
CA CYS A 250 9.93 22.15 -23.10
C CYS A 250 9.33 22.66 -21.78
N VAL A 251 10.22 23.16 -20.92
CA VAL A 251 9.95 23.92 -19.70
C VAL A 251 9.46 25.32 -20.07
N ARG A 252 8.25 25.74 -19.64
CA ARG A 252 7.96 27.16 -19.34
C ARG A 252 6.96 27.31 -18.20
N ARG A 253 7.40 28.05 -17.16
CA ARG A 253 6.61 28.58 -16.05
C ARG A 253 5.50 29.50 -16.57
N ILE A 254 4.25 29.23 -16.22
CA ILE A 254 3.23 30.27 -16.01
C ILE A 254 2.40 29.91 -14.78
N ARG A 255 2.43 30.78 -13.76
CA ARG A 255 1.50 30.83 -12.63
C ARG A 255 0.32 31.69 -13.05
N LEU A 256 -0.92 31.20 -12.98
CA LEU A 256 -2.13 32.01 -12.75
C LEU A 256 -3.23 31.14 -12.10
N PRO A 257 -4.21 31.77 -11.42
CA PRO A 257 -4.81 31.25 -10.18
C PRO A 257 -6.09 30.44 -10.38
N PHE A 258 -6.42 29.66 -9.35
CA PHE A 258 -7.71 29.00 -9.15
C PHE A 258 -8.88 30.00 -9.23
N THR A 259 -9.81 29.75 -10.14
CA THR A 259 -11.20 30.22 -10.01
C THR A 259 -12.17 29.04 -9.96
N SER A 260 -13.15 29.22 -9.08
CA SER A 260 -14.31 28.39 -8.81
C SER A 260 -15.01 27.86 -10.07
N CYS A 261 -15.24 26.55 -10.12
CA CYS A 261 -16.17 25.96 -11.10
C CYS A 261 -17.50 25.61 -10.41
N LYS A 262 -18.53 26.41 -10.71
CA LYS A 262 -19.94 26.08 -10.49
C LYS A 262 -20.35 24.95 -11.45
N LYS A 263 -21.28 24.12 -10.97
CA LYS A 263 -21.99 23.07 -11.72
C LYS A 263 -22.60 23.59 -13.02
N SER A 264 -22.33 22.91 -14.14
CA SER A 264 -23.34 22.63 -15.16
C SER A 264 -22.91 21.51 -16.12
N GLN A 265 -23.80 20.53 -16.23
CA GLN A 265 -24.14 19.70 -17.38
C GLN A 265 -23.21 18.55 -17.85
N GLN A 266 -23.85 17.39 -17.85
CA GLN A 266 -23.47 16.10 -18.40
C GLN A 266 -23.09 16.18 -19.88
N SER A 267 -21.97 15.54 -20.22
CA SER A 267 -21.83 14.80 -21.47
C SER A 267 -21.00 13.54 -21.22
N ASN A 268 -21.39 12.47 -21.90
CA ASN A 268 -21.01 11.10 -21.63
C ASN A 268 -19.53 10.84 -21.91
N VAL A 269 -18.77 10.56 -20.85
CA VAL A 269 -17.55 9.77 -20.90
C VAL A 269 -17.70 8.72 -19.80
N ALA A 270 -17.61 7.45 -20.18
CA ALA A 270 -17.62 6.33 -19.24
C ALA A 270 -16.35 6.38 -18.38
N GLU A 271 -16.40 7.16 -17.30
CA GLU A 271 -15.41 7.11 -16.24
C GLU A 271 -15.48 5.75 -15.55
N SER A 272 -14.36 5.03 -15.59
CA SER A 272 -14.08 3.91 -14.68
C SER A 272 -13.81 4.42 -13.27
N ASN A 273 -14.81 5.10 -12.68
CA ASN A 273 -14.84 5.45 -11.28
C ASN A 273 -15.30 4.24 -10.47
N MET A 274 -14.39 3.28 -10.24
CA MET A 274 -14.59 2.25 -9.23
C MET A 274 -14.35 2.87 -7.84
N LEU A 275 -15.28 3.73 -7.42
CA LEU A 275 -15.41 4.18 -6.05
C LEU A 275 -15.73 2.95 -5.21
N TYR A 276 -14.76 2.52 -4.39
CA TYR A 276 -14.98 1.49 -3.37
C TYR A 276 -15.99 2.04 -2.34
N ARG A 277 -17.29 1.88 -2.61
CA ARG A 277 -18.36 2.10 -1.63
C ARG A 277 -18.39 0.89 -0.71
N SER A 278 -17.59 0.92 0.36
CA SER A 278 -17.82 0.03 1.50
C SER A 278 -19.21 0.33 2.09
N PRO A 279 -19.99 -0.69 2.49
CA PRO A 279 -21.22 -0.44 3.23
C PRO A 279 -20.90 0.30 4.54
N ILE A 280 -21.62 1.39 4.79
CA ILE A 280 -21.64 2.03 6.11
C ILE A 280 -22.43 1.08 7.02
N VAL A 281 -21.74 0.27 7.82
CA VAL A 281 -22.38 -0.59 8.83
C VAL A 281 -22.24 0.06 10.20
N THR A 282 -23.39 0.26 10.84
CA THR A 282 -23.54 0.81 12.18
C THR A 282 -23.14 -0.26 13.20
N LEU A 283 -21.99 -0.12 13.85
CA LEU A 283 -21.63 -0.98 15.00
C LEU A 283 -22.68 -0.76 16.11
N GLN A 284 -23.26 -1.86 16.62
CA GLN A 284 -24.19 -1.80 17.74
C GLN A 284 -23.54 -1.10 18.94
N SER A 285 -24.23 -0.10 19.49
CA SER A 285 -23.74 0.70 20.61
C SER A 285 -23.76 -0.11 21.90
N GLY A 286 -22.60 -0.46 22.45
CA GLY A 286 -22.52 -1.00 23.82
C GLY A 286 -21.35 -1.93 24.12
N SER A 287 -20.73 -2.56 23.12
CA SER A 287 -19.66 -3.54 23.36
C SER A 287 -18.27 -2.89 23.53
N VAL A 288 -17.50 -3.42 24.48
CA VAL A 288 -16.04 -3.24 24.58
C VAL A 288 -15.39 -3.91 23.36
N LEU A 289 -14.21 -3.46 22.91
CA LEU A 289 -13.42 -4.02 21.80
C LEU A 289 -13.02 -5.49 22.08
N LYS A 290 -13.99 -6.41 22.00
CA LYS A 290 -13.77 -7.85 22.08
C LYS A 290 -13.12 -8.41 20.81
N ASP A 291 -13.31 -7.72 19.68
CA ASP A 291 -12.85 -8.17 18.36
C ASP A 291 -11.56 -7.47 17.87
N GLY A 292 -10.96 -6.59 18.68
CA GLY A 292 -9.69 -5.93 18.36
C GLY A 292 -9.74 -4.85 17.27
N LEU A 293 -8.57 -4.36 16.84
CA LEU A 293 -8.46 -3.27 15.85
C LEU A 293 -8.79 -3.70 14.43
N ILE A 294 -8.95 -5.00 14.22
CA ILE A 294 -9.18 -5.63 12.94
C ILE A 294 -10.60 -6.17 12.95
N GLU A 295 -11.47 -5.58 12.15
CA GLU A 295 -12.81 -6.13 11.96
C GLU A 295 -12.73 -7.46 11.20
N LYS A 296 -13.77 -8.30 11.30
CA LYS A 296 -13.92 -9.49 10.46
C LYS A 296 -13.89 -9.08 8.98
N ASP A 297 -12.71 -9.16 8.40
CA ASP A 297 -12.43 -8.90 7.01
C ASP A 297 -12.78 -10.16 6.21
N GLU A 298 -14.06 -10.37 5.90
CA GLU A 298 -14.49 -11.56 5.14
C GLU A 298 -13.86 -11.59 3.73
N PHE A 299 -13.47 -10.43 3.21
CA PHE A 299 -12.81 -10.28 1.91
C PHE A 299 -11.35 -10.74 1.91
N PHE A 300 -10.72 -10.80 3.08
CA PHE A 300 -9.38 -11.34 3.22
C PHE A 300 -9.31 -12.83 2.83
N PHE A 301 -10.37 -13.61 3.07
CA PHE A 301 -10.42 -15.01 2.64
C PHE A 301 -10.27 -15.16 1.12
N PHE A 302 -10.80 -14.22 0.33
CA PHE A 302 -10.64 -14.24 -1.13
C PHE A 302 -9.19 -14.04 -1.58
N ALA A 303 -8.47 -13.12 -0.93
CA ALA A 303 -7.04 -12.93 -1.20
C ALA A 303 -6.24 -14.18 -0.83
N ARG A 304 -6.54 -14.81 0.33
CA ARG A 304 -5.89 -16.07 0.71
C ARG A 304 -6.14 -17.18 -0.29
N HIS A 305 -7.38 -17.31 -0.76
CA HIS A 305 -7.75 -18.33 -1.73
C HIS A 305 -6.97 -18.14 -3.05
N ARG A 306 -6.89 -16.90 -3.56
CA ARG A 306 -6.08 -16.57 -4.74
C ARG A 306 -4.61 -16.96 -4.54
N ILE A 307 -3.98 -16.53 -3.45
CA ILE A 307 -2.56 -16.81 -3.16
C ILE A 307 -2.33 -18.31 -2.94
N TRP A 308 -3.28 -19.02 -2.34
CA TRP A 308 -3.21 -20.48 -2.18
C TRP A 308 -3.23 -21.21 -3.53
N GLU A 309 -4.12 -20.81 -4.44
CA GLU A 309 -4.16 -21.36 -5.81
C GLU A 309 -2.88 -21.06 -6.59
N ILE A 310 -2.25 -19.92 -6.37
CA ILE A 310 -0.92 -19.60 -6.92
C ILE A 310 0.15 -20.57 -6.40
N GLY A 311 0.17 -20.82 -5.08
CA GLY A 311 1.15 -21.73 -4.48
C GLY A 311 1.05 -23.16 -5.00
N LYS A 312 -0.14 -23.61 -5.42
CA LYS A 312 -0.31 -24.91 -6.07
C LYS A 312 0.26 -24.97 -7.48
N ARG A 313 0.21 -23.85 -8.21
CA ARG A 313 0.48 -23.79 -9.65
C ARG A 313 1.94 -23.41 -9.96
N CYS A 314 2.59 -22.66 -9.08
CA CYS A 314 3.97 -22.25 -9.25
C CYS A 314 4.94 -23.31 -8.74
N LYS A 315 5.87 -23.75 -9.61
CA LYS A 315 6.78 -24.85 -9.29
C LYS A 315 7.89 -24.47 -8.31
N ASN A 316 8.30 -23.21 -8.31
CA ASN A 316 9.39 -22.71 -7.49
C ASN A 316 8.93 -21.66 -6.46
N CYS A 317 7.63 -21.64 -6.15
CA CYS A 317 7.10 -20.74 -5.14
C CYS A 317 6.94 -21.39 -3.77
N GLU A 318 7.00 -20.56 -2.74
CA GLU A 318 6.67 -20.93 -1.37
C GLU A 318 5.84 -19.82 -0.73
N ILE A 319 4.69 -20.18 -0.18
CA ILE A 319 3.83 -19.23 0.51
C ILE A 319 4.38 -19.00 1.91
N VAL A 320 4.65 -17.75 2.26
CA VAL A 320 5.06 -17.34 3.60
C VAL A 320 3.84 -16.82 4.34
N ASP A 321 3.42 -17.51 5.40
CA ASP A 321 2.33 -17.06 6.26
C ASP A 321 2.81 -16.87 7.70
N TYR A 322 2.99 -15.60 8.08
CA TYR A 322 3.36 -15.23 9.45
C TYR A 322 2.15 -14.81 10.31
N MET A 323 0.91 -14.92 9.80
CA MET A 323 -0.29 -14.61 10.59
C MET A 323 -0.34 -15.37 11.92
N PRO A 324 0.04 -16.67 12.01
CA PRO A 324 0.05 -17.40 13.28
C PRO A 324 0.89 -16.74 14.39
N GLU A 325 1.93 -15.98 14.04
CA GLU A 325 2.77 -15.28 15.03
C GLU A 325 2.14 -13.98 15.56
N LEU A 326 1.07 -13.53 14.92
CA LEU A 326 0.41 -12.25 15.20
C LEU A 326 -0.93 -12.40 15.91
N VAL A 327 -1.44 -13.61 16.03
CA VAL A 327 -2.72 -13.90 16.67
C VAL A 327 -2.59 -14.11 18.18
N ASP A 328 -3.68 -13.91 18.91
CA ASP A 328 -3.78 -14.29 20.31
C ASP A 328 -3.93 -15.83 20.48
N LYS A 329 -4.02 -16.29 21.73
CA LYS A 329 -4.24 -17.72 22.07
C LYS A 329 -5.52 -18.32 21.48
N LYS A 330 -6.45 -17.48 21.00
CA LYS A 330 -7.72 -17.88 20.37
C LYS A 330 -7.66 -17.80 18.84
N GLY A 331 -6.51 -17.44 18.27
CA GLY A 331 -6.36 -17.28 16.82
C GLY A 331 -6.85 -15.93 16.28
N HIS A 332 -7.12 -14.93 17.13
CA HIS A 332 -7.58 -13.62 16.67
C HIS A 332 -6.41 -12.68 16.38
N TYR A 333 -6.38 -12.12 15.17
CA TYR A 333 -5.43 -11.07 14.82
C TYR A 333 -5.95 -9.71 15.28
N LEU A 334 -5.48 -9.24 16.43
CA LEU A 334 -5.97 -8.00 17.04
C LEU A 334 -5.20 -6.74 16.60
N GLY A 335 -4.02 -6.91 15.99
CA GLY A 335 -3.10 -5.81 15.66
C GLY A 335 -2.34 -5.24 16.87
N TYR A 336 -2.52 -5.83 18.05
CA TYR A 336 -1.85 -5.51 19.30
C TYR A 336 -1.82 -6.73 20.22
N ASN A 337 -0.95 -6.71 21.22
CA ASN A 337 -0.92 -7.70 22.29
C ASN A 337 -1.93 -7.32 23.40
N PRO A 338 -2.96 -8.12 23.72
CA PRO A 338 -3.94 -7.77 24.74
C PRO A 338 -3.41 -7.87 26.18
N GLU A 339 -2.36 -8.68 26.43
CA GLU A 339 -1.75 -8.86 27.75
C GLU A 339 -0.82 -7.68 28.09
N THR A 340 0.01 -7.24 27.14
CA THR A 340 0.96 -6.13 27.36
C THR A 340 0.45 -4.79 26.87
N ASN A 341 -0.62 -4.77 26.06
CA ASN A 341 -1.20 -3.59 25.45
C ASN A 341 -0.21 -2.85 24.50
N LEU A 342 0.74 -3.60 23.92
CA LEU A 342 1.66 -3.15 22.87
C LEU A 342 1.02 -3.27 21.50
N MET A 343 1.02 -2.19 20.72
CA MET A 343 0.61 -2.26 19.32
C MET A 343 1.70 -2.89 18.46
N TYR A 344 1.28 -3.67 17.46
CA TYR A 344 2.17 -4.18 16.42
C TYR A 344 2.17 -3.29 15.18
N LEU A 345 1.13 -2.46 15.04
CA LEU A 345 0.92 -1.59 13.89
C LEU A 345 1.18 -0.13 14.25
N ASN A 346 1.69 0.63 13.28
CA ASN A 346 1.75 2.09 13.36
C ASN A 346 0.47 2.75 12.80
N CYS A 347 0.43 4.08 12.75
CA CYS A 347 -0.72 4.83 12.26
C CYS A 347 -1.20 4.46 10.84
N ASN A 348 -0.29 3.97 9.98
CA ASN A 348 -0.53 3.67 8.57
C ASN A 348 -0.72 2.16 8.29
N ASN A 349 -0.95 1.38 9.35
CA ASN A 349 -1.12 -0.07 9.31
C ASN A 349 0.12 -0.80 8.75
N HIS A 350 1.32 -0.28 8.98
CA HIS A 350 2.59 -1.00 8.80
C HIS A 350 3.07 -1.55 10.14
N PHE A 351 3.92 -2.58 10.12
CA PHE A 351 4.49 -3.10 11.35
C PHE A 351 5.50 -2.12 11.94
N ASN A 352 5.35 -1.87 13.23
CA ASN A 352 6.34 -1.16 14.03
C ASN A 352 7.41 -2.14 14.53
N THR A 353 8.33 -1.70 15.41
CA THR A 353 9.40 -2.55 15.93
C THR A 353 8.86 -3.85 16.55
N PHE A 354 7.80 -3.78 17.34
CA PHE A 354 7.20 -4.95 17.99
C PHE A 354 6.56 -5.91 17.00
N GLY A 355 5.84 -5.39 16.01
CA GLY A 355 5.27 -6.22 14.94
C GLY A 355 6.36 -6.93 14.13
N LYS A 356 7.44 -6.22 13.78
CA LYS A 356 8.59 -6.81 13.07
C LYS A 356 9.29 -7.90 13.88
N GLN A 357 9.46 -7.71 15.18
CA GLN A 357 10.04 -8.73 16.07
C GLN A 357 9.21 -10.01 16.09
N ARG A 358 7.87 -9.91 16.07
CA ARG A 358 6.99 -11.08 16.04
C ARG A 358 7.14 -11.89 14.76
N ILE A 359 7.25 -11.22 13.61
CA ILE A 359 7.38 -11.92 12.31
C ILE A 359 8.82 -12.36 11.99
N GLN A 360 9.82 -11.84 12.70
CA GLN A 360 11.23 -12.19 12.48
C GLN A 360 11.46 -13.70 12.62
N ILE A 361 10.81 -14.36 13.58
CA ILE A 361 10.94 -15.80 13.82
C ILE A 361 10.63 -16.62 12.56
N VAL A 362 9.60 -16.22 11.79
CA VAL A 362 9.19 -16.91 10.57
C VAL A 362 10.27 -16.82 9.50
N PHE A 363 10.87 -15.63 9.33
CA PHE A 363 11.94 -15.45 8.34
C PHE A 363 13.25 -16.10 8.78
N ASP A 364 13.55 -16.13 10.07
CA ASP A 364 14.71 -16.84 10.60
C ASP A 364 14.58 -18.35 10.39
N GLU A 365 13.38 -18.92 10.60
CA GLU A 365 13.10 -20.33 10.29
C GLU A 365 13.19 -20.62 8.80
N LEU A 366 12.65 -19.72 7.97
CA LEU A 366 12.75 -19.82 6.52
C LEU A 366 14.21 -19.81 6.06
N ALA A 367 15.02 -18.92 6.63
CA ALA A 367 16.45 -18.82 6.35
C ALA A 367 17.23 -20.05 6.80
N LYS A 368 16.84 -20.75 7.88
CA LYS A 368 17.44 -22.02 8.30
C LYS A 368 17.17 -23.14 7.29
N LYS A 369 15.93 -23.25 6.82
CA LYS A 369 15.55 -24.21 5.76
C LYS A 369 16.29 -23.90 4.46
N PHE A 370 16.50 -22.62 4.16
CA PHE A 370 17.24 -22.17 2.99
C PHE A 370 18.68 -22.70 2.96
N THR A 371 19.39 -22.80 4.09
CA THR A 371 20.76 -23.37 4.15
C THR A 371 20.81 -24.78 3.56
N MET A 372 19.80 -25.59 3.88
CA MET A 372 19.74 -26.98 3.43
C MET A 372 19.64 -27.11 1.91
N PHE A 373 19.24 -26.05 1.21
CA PHE A 373 19.18 -26.00 -0.25
C PHE A 373 20.45 -25.47 -0.92
N THR A 374 21.36 -24.82 -0.17
CA THR A 374 22.56 -24.20 -0.74
C THR A 374 23.84 -25.00 -0.51
N ASP A 375 23.80 -25.95 0.43
CA ASP A 375 24.94 -26.77 0.83
C ASP A 375 24.92 -28.19 0.20
N GLY A 376 23.98 -28.44 -0.72
CA GLY A 376 23.95 -29.62 -1.61
C GLY A 376 24.12 -29.19 -3.06
#